data_AF-A0A8R1ELT1-F1
#
_entry.id   AF-A0A8R1ELT1-F1
#
_cell.length_a   1.000
_cell.length_b   1.000
_cell.length_c   1.000
_cell.angle_alpha   90.00
_cell.angle_beta   90.00
_cell.angle_gamma   90.00
#
_symmetry.space_group_name_H-M   'P 1'
#
loop_
_entity.id
_entity.type
_entity.pdbx_description
1 polymer ?
#
loop_
_entity_poly.entity_id
_entity_poly.type
_entity_poly.pdbx_seq_one_letter_code
_entity_poly.pdbx_strand_id
1 'polypeptide(L)'
;MEEENVYYVDETLQETNNCSYFGTDDVIGKMYLIGFFATIIAVTSIIFNTFYTIVFIRNPSLRRSGVFYFGVIAVIDIIMGINYIA
;
A
#
# COMPACT_ATOMS: atom_id res chain seq x y z
N MET A 1 31.07 -16.50 -50.32
CA MET A 1 29.72 -17.04 -50.09
C MET A 1 29.95 -18.24 -49.19
N GLU A 2 29.72 -18.20 -47.89
CA GLU A 2 29.05 -17.24 -47.00
C GLU A 2 29.92 -17.04 -45.74
N GLU A 3 29.87 -15.84 -45.17
CA GLU A 3 30.35 -15.59 -43.81
C GLU A 3 29.36 -16.24 -42.84
N GLU A 4 29.80 -17.26 -42.09
CA GLU A 4 29.06 -17.71 -40.92
C GLU A 4 29.78 -17.16 -39.68
N ASN A 5 29.45 -15.91 -39.35
CA ASN A 5 29.82 -15.32 -38.08
C ASN A 5 29.02 -16.02 -36.97
N VAL A 6 29.60 -17.08 -36.42
CA VAL A 6 29.10 -17.74 -35.21
C VAL A 6 29.22 -16.75 -34.06
N TYR A 7 28.10 -16.11 -33.74
CA TYR A 7 27.98 -15.26 -32.56
C TYR A 7 28.06 -16.18 -31.34
N TYR A 8 29.22 -16.24 -30.69
CA TYR A 8 29.33 -16.82 -29.36
C TYR A 8 28.43 -15.99 -28.44
N VAL A 9 27.26 -16.52 -28.11
CA VAL A 9 26.42 -15.97 -27.05
C VAL A 9 27.19 -16.18 -25.76
N ASP A 10 27.82 -15.12 -25.29
CA ASP A 10 28.51 -15.05 -24.02
C ASP A 10 27.51 -15.35 -22.89
N GLU A 11 27.55 -16.58 -22.36
CA GLU A 11 26.73 -17.05 -21.24
C GLU A 11 26.96 -16.21 -19.95
N THR A 12 27.97 -15.34 -19.91
CA THR A 12 28.24 -14.47 -18.77
C THR A 12 27.42 -13.17 -18.74
N LEU A 13 26.65 -12.87 -19.80
CA LEU A 13 25.75 -11.71 -19.88
C LEU A 13 24.28 -12.06 -19.59
N GLN A 14 24.02 -13.29 -19.14
CA GLN A 14 22.68 -13.77 -18.77
C GLN A 14 22.44 -13.77 -17.25
N GLU A 15 23.30 -13.12 -16.46
CA GLU A 15 23.16 -13.02 -15.00
C GLU A 15 22.72 -11.62 -14.49
N THR A 16 22.49 -10.64 -15.37
CA THR A 16 22.12 -9.27 -14.95
C THR A 16 20.66 -8.90 -15.18
N ASN A 17 19.86 -9.78 -15.79
CA ASN A 17 18.42 -9.56 -16.02
C ASN A 17 17.54 -10.70 -15.48
N ASN A 18 18.02 -11.47 -14.50
CA ASN A 18 17.13 -12.31 -13.70
C ASN A 18 16.39 -11.43 -12.69
N CYS A 19 15.34 -10.75 -13.14
CA CYS A 19 14.31 -10.21 -12.24
C CYS A 19 13.51 -11.39 -11.65
N SER A 20 14.15 -12.21 -10.81
CA SER A 20 13.48 -13.25 -10.05
C SER A 20 12.69 -12.58 -8.93
N TYR A 21 11.37 -12.47 -9.12
CA TYR A 21 10.47 -12.04 -8.06
C TYR A 21 10.49 -13.09 -6.94
N PHE A 22 11.17 -12.78 -5.85
CA PHE A 22 11.17 -13.58 -4.62
C PHE A 22 9.80 -13.45 -3.92
N GLY A 23 8.76 -13.98 -4.57
CA GLY A 23 7.46 -14.19 -3.99
C GLY A 23 7.47 -15.41 -3.07
N THR A 24 6.56 -15.42 -2.09
CA THR A 24 6.24 -16.62 -1.31
C THR A 24 5.35 -17.52 -2.18
N ASP A 25 5.53 -18.83 -2.09
CA ASP A 25 4.77 -19.83 -2.86
C ASP A 25 3.25 -19.79 -2.63
N ASP A 26 2.80 -19.25 -1.49
CA ASP A 26 1.37 -19.08 -1.17
C ASP A 26 0.83 -17.72 -1.62
N VAL A 27 0.56 -17.63 -2.91
CA VAL A 27 -0.03 -16.44 -3.57
C VAL A 27 -1.47 -16.20 -3.08
N ILE A 28 -2.23 -17.27 -2.82
CA ILE A 28 -3.64 -17.21 -2.43
C ILE A 28 -3.79 -16.65 -1.02
N GLY A 29 -2.98 -17.13 -0.06
CA GLY A 29 -2.98 -16.59 1.31
C GLY A 29 -2.67 -15.10 1.35
N LYS A 30 -1.73 -14.62 0.52
CA LYS A 30 -1.41 -13.19 0.40
C LYS A 30 -2.54 -12.37 -0.20
N MET A 31 -3.22 -12.89 -1.22
CA MET A 31 -4.39 -12.20 -1.80
C MET A 31 -5.51 -12.02 -0.78
N TYR A 32 -5.75 -13.00 0.10
CA TYR A 32 -6.72 -12.84 1.19
C TYR A 32 -6.24 -11.86 2.26
N LEU A 33 -4.98 -11.94 2.67
CA LEU A 33 -4.45 -11.09 3.75
C LEU A 33 -4.35 -9.62 3.34
N ILE A 34 -3.77 -9.34 2.16
CA ILE A 34 -3.62 -7.99 1.65
C ILE A 34 -4.95 -7.53 1.03
N GLY A 35 -5.59 -8.34 0.20
CA GLY A 35 -6.86 -7.94 -0.43
C GLY A 35 -7.99 -7.80 0.59
N PHE A 36 -8.41 -8.88 1.22
CA PHE A 36 -9.63 -8.88 2.04
C PHE A 36 -9.44 -8.19 3.39
N PHE A 37 -8.43 -8.59 4.18
CA PHE A 37 -8.26 -8.04 5.53
C PHE A 37 -7.85 -6.58 5.52
N ALA A 38 -6.89 -6.17 4.69
CA ALA A 38 -6.51 -4.75 4.66
C ALA A 38 -7.61 -3.87 4.03
N THR A 39 -8.49 -4.40 3.15
CA THR A 39 -9.71 -3.66 2.74
C THR A 39 -10.68 -3.47 3.90
N ILE A 40 -10.91 -4.49 4.74
CA ILE A 40 -11.76 -4.35 5.95
C ILE A 40 -11.19 -3.30 6.90
N ILE A 41 -9.87 -3.33 7.11
CA ILE A 41 -9.18 -2.35 7.95
C ILE A 41 -9.32 -0.94 7.36
N ALA A 42 -9.11 -0.78 6.06
CA ALA A 42 -9.24 0.51 5.37
C ALA A 42 -10.67 1.07 5.47
N VAL A 43 -11.69 0.26 5.19
CA VAL A 43 -13.10 0.67 5.32
C VAL A 43 -13.43 1.07 6.75
N THR A 44 -13.02 0.25 7.72
CA THR A 44 -13.28 0.51 9.16
C THR A 44 -12.56 1.77 9.63
N SER A 45 -11.32 1.97 9.19
CA SER A 45 -10.53 3.18 9.46
C SER A 45 -11.21 4.43 8.89
N ILE A 46 -11.66 4.39 7.63
CA ILE A 46 -12.37 5.52 7.01
C ILE A 46 -13.61 5.88 7.82
N ILE A 47 -14.43 4.90 8.20
CA ILE A 47 -15.69 5.13 8.94
C ILE A 47 -15.39 5.80 10.29
N PHE A 48 -14.51 5.22 11.10
CA PHE A 48 -14.23 5.73 12.45
C PHE A 48 -13.49 7.05 12.44
N ASN A 49 -12.50 7.23 11.56
CA ASN A 49 -11.76 8.49 11.47
C ASN A 49 -12.63 9.62 10.89
N THR A 50 -13.56 9.31 9.98
CA THR A 50 -14.55 10.30 9.51
C THR A 50 -15.49 10.71 10.63
N PHE A 51 -16.02 9.76 11.40
CA PHE A 51 -16.86 10.07 12.56
C PHE A 51 -16.12 10.94 13.58
N TYR A 52 -14.90 10.56 13.93
CA TYR A 52 -14.06 11.31 14.85
C TYR A 52 -13.79 12.73 14.35
N THR A 53 -13.46 12.89 13.05
CA THR A 53 -13.23 14.20 12.42
C THR A 53 -14.48 15.07 12.51
N ILE A 54 -15.67 14.52 12.26
CA ILE A 54 -16.94 15.26 12.39
C ILE A 54 -17.16 15.73 13.83
N VAL A 55 -17.00 14.85 14.83
CA VAL A 55 -17.15 15.19 16.25
C VAL A 55 -16.13 16.25 16.66
N PHE A 56 -14.89 16.13 16.19
CA PHE A 56 -13.81 17.06 16.47
C PHE A 56 -14.08 18.47 15.91
N ILE A 57 -14.57 18.56 14.66
CA ILE A 57 -14.93 19.86 14.04
C ILE A 57 -16.08 20.53 14.79
N ARG A 58 -17.06 19.76 15.26
CA ARG A 58 -18.25 20.27 15.96
C ARG A 58 -17.98 20.73 17.39
N ASN A 59 -16.89 20.28 18.02
CA ASN A 59 -16.57 20.57 19.42
C ASN A 59 -15.31 21.44 19.56
N PRO A 60 -15.43 22.77 19.67
CA PRO A 60 -14.28 23.68 19.72
C PRO A 60 -13.44 23.53 21.00
N SER A 61 -13.98 22.94 22.07
CA SER A 61 -13.24 22.62 23.29
C SER A 61 -12.15 21.57 23.05
N LEU A 62 -12.40 20.58 22.19
CA LEU A 62 -11.45 19.53 21.83
C LEU A 62 -10.28 20.06 20.98
N ARG A 63 -10.48 21.18 20.26
CA ARG A 63 -9.43 21.80 19.44
C ARG A 63 -8.35 22.51 20.26
N ARG A 64 -8.61 22.83 21.53
CA ARG A 64 -7.66 23.52 22.42
C ARG A 64 -6.91 22.57 23.37
N SER A 65 -7.21 21.28 23.31
CA SER A 65 -6.53 20.26 24.13
C SER A 65 -5.50 19.50 23.30
N GLY A 66 -4.72 18.62 23.96
CA GLY A 66 -3.80 17.70 23.27
C GLY A 66 -4.46 16.75 22.28
N VAL A 67 -5.80 16.70 22.27
CA VAL A 67 -6.62 15.88 21.36
C VAL A 67 -6.60 16.43 19.92
N PHE A 68 -6.09 17.64 19.71
CA PHE A 68 -5.90 18.23 18.38
C PHE A 68 -5.05 17.36 17.44
N TYR A 69 -3.98 16.74 17.95
CA TYR A 69 -3.11 15.88 17.15
C TYR A 69 -3.83 14.65 16.59
N PHE A 70 -4.74 14.06 17.37
CA PHE A 70 -5.59 12.97 16.89
C PHE A 70 -6.51 13.41 15.75
N GLY A 71 -6.93 14.68 15.72
CA GLY A 71 -7.69 15.27 14.60
C GLY A 71 -6.91 15.25 13.29
N VAL A 72 -5.64 15.64 13.33
CA VAL A 72 -4.76 15.63 12.15
C VAL A 72 -4.49 14.20 11.68
N ILE A 73 -4.20 13.28 12.63
CA ILE A 73 -3.96 11.87 12.31
C ILE A 73 -5.19 11.24 11.66
N ALA A 74 -6.39 11.49 12.19
CA ALA A 74 -7.63 10.97 11.61
C ALA A 74 -7.85 11.41 10.16
N VAL A 75 -7.53 12.66 9.81
CA VAL A 75 -7.63 13.13 8.42
C VAL A 75 -6.63 12.41 7.51
N ILE A 76 -5.39 12.19 7.97
CA ILE A 76 -4.38 11.45 7.20
C ILE A 76 -4.84 10.01 6.98
N ASP A 77 -5.39 9.36 8.00
CA ASP A 77 -5.88 7.98 7.90
C ASP A 77 -7.05 7.84 6.92
N ILE A 78 -7.94 8.85 6.83
CA ILE A 78 -9.00 8.87 5.81
C ILE A 78 -8.39 8.93 4.41
N ILE A 79 -7.41 9.81 4.18
CA ILE A 79 -6.75 9.95 2.88
C ILE A 79 -6.01 8.65 2.50
N MET A 80 -5.28 8.05 3.44
CA MET A 80 -4.59 6.78 3.21
C MET A 80 -5.57 5.64 2.94
N GLY A 81 -6.66 5.56 3.70
CA GLY A 81 -7.70 4.55 3.49
C GLY A 81 -8.38 4.68 2.13
N ILE A 82 -8.68 5.90 1.67
CA ILE A 82 -9.25 6.14 0.34
C ILE A 82 -8.25 5.71 -0.73
N ASN A 83 -6.98 6.11 -0.63
CA ASN A 83 -5.93 5.71 -1.58
C ASN A 83 -5.66 4.20 -1.59
N TYR A 84 -5.97 3.50 -0.51
CA TYR A 84 -5.85 2.04 -0.47
C TYR A 84 -6.94 1.33 -1.29
N ILE A 85 -8.14 1.93 -1.35
CA ILE A 85 -9.33 1.32 -1.99
C ILE A 85 -9.52 1.80 -3.44
N ALA A 86 -9.09 3.03 -3.76
CA ALA A 86 -9.21 3.66 -5.07
C ALA A 86 -8.13 3.20 -6.07
#